data_AF-A0A1S4BEZ1-F1
#
_entry.id   AF-A0A1S4BEZ1-F1
#
_cell.length_a   1.000
_cell.length_b   1.000
_cell.length_c   1.000
_cell.angle_alpha   90.00
_cell.angle_beta   90.00
_cell.angle_gamma   90.00
#
_symmetry.space_group_name_H-M   'P 1'
#
loop_
_entity.id
_entity.type
_entity.pdbx_description
1 polymer ?
#
loop_
_entity_poly.entity_id
_entity_poly.type
_entity_poly.pdbx_seq_one_letter_code
_entity_poly.pdbx_strand_id
1 'polypeptide(L)'
;MAFKINSFLLMTLSIVVIASIFCHVSAVNDGRKLLDSSERVSNTPAPSSLLGNWQPITDANDPKVVKIGEFAVDTYNKISNSFPLTFESVLGGQFQVANGITYKLVISARQNVTVTSTSYLAVVNEHSGDNVKTLISFGKFA
;
A
#
# COMPACT_ATOMS: atom_id res chain seq x y z
N MET A 1 -14.43 -38.89 25.90
CA MET A 1 -14.89 -38.09 24.75
C MET A 1 -14.60 -36.63 25.07
N ALA A 2 -13.51 -36.07 24.56
CA ALA A 2 -13.10 -34.70 24.87
C ALA A 2 -13.72 -33.74 23.84
N PHE A 3 -14.64 -32.88 24.29
CA PHE A 3 -15.14 -31.77 23.48
C PHE A 3 -14.08 -30.66 23.47
N LYS A 4 -13.31 -30.59 22.39
CA LYS A 4 -12.33 -29.55 22.12
C LYS A 4 -13.08 -28.30 21.66
N ILE A 5 -13.29 -27.35 22.57
CA ILE A 5 -13.96 -26.09 22.25
C ILE A 5 -12.95 -25.22 21.50
N ASN A 6 -13.26 -24.95 20.23
CA ASN A 6 -12.46 -24.15 19.32
C ASN A 6 -12.52 -22.68 19.80
N SER A 7 -11.40 -22.17 20.32
CA SER A 7 -11.24 -20.81 20.83
C SER A 7 -11.19 -19.79 19.68
N PHE A 8 -12.30 -19.64 18.95
CA PHE A 8 -12.45 -18.68 17.85
C PHE A 8 -13.51 -17.60 18.13
N LEU A 9 -14.03 -17.54 19.36
CA LEU A 9 -15.24 -16.76 19.72
C LEU A 9 -15.02 -15.66 20.76
N LEU A 10 -13.78 -15.21 21.00
CA LEU A 10 -13.50 -14.22 22.06
C LEU A 10 -12.68 -12.98 21.64
N MET A 11 -12.44 -12.74 20.35
CA MET A 11 -11.61 -11.61 19.88
C MET A 11 -12.40 -10.47 19.21
N THR A 12 -13.69 -10.33 19.49
CA THR A 12 -14.53 -9.26 18.91
C THR A 12 -14.68 -8.00 19.78
N LEU A 13 -13.93 -7.85 20.89
CA LEU A 13 -14.21 -6.78 21.86
C LEU A 13 -13.17 -5.64 21.99
N SER A 14 -12.26 -5.43 21.03
CA SER A 14 -11.25 -4.36 21.16
C SER A 14 -11.18 -3.34 20.01
N ILE A 15 -12.18 -3.23 19.14
CA ILE A 15 -12.19 -2.25 18.01
C ILE A 15 -13.13 -1.06 18.26
N VAL A 16 -13.58 -0.86 19.49
CA VAL A 16 -14.16 0.44 19.88
C VAL A 16 -12.98 1.35 20.26
N VAL A 17 -12.99 2.60 19.76
CA VAL A 17 -12.03 3.70 20.02
C VAL A 17 -10.91 3.91 18.97
N ILE A 18 -11.25 4.13 17.70
CA ILE A 18 -10.52 5.10 16.84
C ILE A 18 -11.50 5.82 15.88
N ALA A 19 -12.70 6.19 16.36
CA ALA A 19 -13.70 6.94 15.59
C ALA A 19 -13.87 8.40 16.06
N SER A 20 -12.99 8.91 16.93
CA SER A 20 -13.24 10.16 17.65
C SER A 20 -12.09 11.16 17.57
N ILE A 21 -11.64 11.52 16.36
CA ILE A 21 -10.93 12.78 16.18
C ILE A 21 -11.61 13.58 15.07
N PHE A 22 -12.82 14.00 15.42
CA PHE A 22 -13.51 15.10 14.79
C PHE A 22 -12.84 16.40 15.25
N CYS A 23 -12.03 17.01 14.38
CA CYS A 23 -11.64 18.42 14.48
C CYS A 23 -12.11 19.14 13.22
N HIS A 24 -13.38 19.53 13.26
CA HIS A 24 -13.89 20.87 12.97
C HIS A 24 -13.03 21.81 12.11
N VAL A 25 -13.38 21.96 10.83
CA VAL A 25 -13.47 23.27 10.18
C VAL A 25 -14.76 23.28 9.39
N SER A 26 -15.76 23.96 9.94
CA SER A 26 -16.89 24.47 9.17
C SER A 26 -16.60 25.95 8.93
N ALA A 27 -16.37 26.30 7.66
CA ALA A 27 -16.53 27.66 7.19
C ALA A 27 -17.53 27.62 6.02
N VAL A 28 -18.62 28.35 6.26
CA VAL A 28 -19.78 28.59 5.42
C VAL A 28 -19.39 29.30 4.11
N ASN A 29 -20.07 28.96 3.02
CA ASN A 29 -20.57 29.94 2.06
C ASN A 29 -21.77 29.35 1.30
N ASP A 30 -22.91 30.00 1.48
CA ASP A 30 -24.19 29.75 0.84
C ASP A 30 -24.14 29.95 -0.68
N GLY A 31 -24.93 29.18 -1.44
CA GLY A 31 -25.01 29.42 -2.89
C GLY A 31 -25.78 28.40 -3.69
N ARG A 32 -27.01 28.08 -3.28
CA ARG A 32 -27.98 27.39 -4.14
C ARG A 32 -28.41 28.32 -5.28
N LYS A 33 -27.91 28.09 -6.49
CA LYS A 33 -28.50 28.64 -7.72
C LYS A 33 -28.37 27.62 -8.87
N LEU A 34 -29.53 27.33 -9.44
CA LEU A 34 -29.78 26.40 -10.53
C LEU A 34 -29.15 26.89 -11.85
N LEU A 35 -28.65 25.91 -12.61
CA LEU A 35 -28.52 25.79 -14.06
C LEU A 35 -28.75 27.08 -14.89
N ASP A 36 -27.71 27.55 -15.59
CA ASP A 36 -27.68 27.74 -17.06
C ASP A 36 -26.32 28.32 -17.47
N SER A 37 -25.92 28.08 -18.72
CA SER A 37 -24.79 28.65 -19.48
C SER A 37 -23.38 28.08 -19.27
N SER A 38 -23.09 27.04 -20.07
CA SER A 38 -21.90 26.92 -20.94
C SER A 38 -20.62 27.67 -20.53
N GLU A 39 -19.72 27.01 -19.81
CA GLU A 39 -18.27 27.24 -19.90
C GLU A 39 -17.49 25.98 -19.47
N ARG A 40 -16.39 25.69 -20.18
CA ARG A 40 -15.59 24.46 -20.05
C ARG A 40 -15.05 24.28 -18.62
N VAL A 41 -15.61 23.31 -17.89
CA VAL A 41 -14.88 22.63 -16.80
C VAL A 41 -15.04 21.13 -17.01
N SER A 42 -13.92 20.47 -17.23
CA SER A 42 -13.76 19.05 -17.47
C SER A 42 -14.22 18.22 -16.27
N ASN A 43 -15.54 18.04 -16.13
CA ASN A 43 -16.12 16.99 -15.30
C ASN A 43 -16.30 15.74 -16.17
N THR A 44 -15.20 15.26 -16.74
CA THR A 44 -15.10 13.84 -17.09
C THR A 44 -15.21 13.13 -15.74
N PRO A 45 -16.20 12.22 -15.52
CA PRO A 45 -16.12 11.32 -14.39
C PRO A 45 -14.75 10.67 -14.50
N ALA A 46 -13.87 10.93 -13.53
CA ALA A 46 -12.56 10.27 -13.49
C ALA A 46 -12.79 8.78 -13.78
N PRO A 47 -11.97 8.11 -14.60
CA PRO A 47 -12.13 6.67 -14.87
C PRO A 47 -11.85 5.92 -13.55
N SER A 48 -12.87 5.88 -12.70
CA SER A 48 -12.83 5.47 -11.30
C SER A 48 -13.87 4.38 -11.12
N SER A 49 -13.72 3.28 -11.86
CA SER A 49 -14.45 2.03 -11.58
C SER A 49 -13.99 0.79 -12.38
N LEU A 50 -12.86 0.80 -13.10
CA LEU A 50 -12.51 -0.35 -13.97
C LEU A 50 -11.12 -0.96 -13.80
N LEU A 51 -10.34 -0.55 -12.78
CA LEU A 51 -9.07 -1.19 -12.43
C LEU A 51 -9.11 -1.42 -10.92
N GLY A 52 -8.91 -2.67 -10.48
CA GLY A 52 -9.20 -3.14 -9.11
C GLY A 52 -8.71 -2.22 -7.99
N ASN A 53 -9.35 -2.31 -6.82
CA ASN A 53 -9.24 -1.48 -5.60
C ASN A 53 -7.81 -1.13 -5.11
N TRP A 54 -6.98 -0.51 -5.94
CA TRP A 54 -5.64 -0.04 -5.63
C TRP A 54 -5.75 1.34 -5.02
N GLN A 55 -5.28 1.47 -3.79
CA GLN A 55 -5.24 2.70 -3.02
C GLN A 55 -3.81 3.22 -2.99
N PRO A 56 -3.58 4.54 -3.18
CA PRO A 56 -2.25 5.10 -3.09
C PRO A 56 -1.71 5.00 -1.66
N ILE A 57 -0.39 4.81 -1.53
CA ILE A 57 0.30 4.92 -0.24
C ILE A 57 0.48 6.41 0.08
N THR A 58 -0.06 6.83 1.23
CA THR A 58 -0.02 8.24 1.66
C THR A 58 1.32 8.63 2.28
N ASP A 59 1.99 7.70 2.96
CA ASP A 59 3.31 7.92 3.54
C ASP A 59 4.25 6.77 3.18
N ALA A 60 5.28 7.07 2.39
CA ALA A 60 6.30 6.11 2.00
C ALA A 60 7.26 5.77 3.16
N ASN A 61 7.33 6.63 4.18
CA ASN A 61 8.16 6.43 5.37
C ASN A 61 7.41 5.67 6.48
N ASP A 62 6.15 5.28 6.24
CA ASP A 62 5.40 4.47 7.19
C ASP A 62 6.21 3.20 7.54
N PRO A 63 6.44 2.90 8.82
CA PRO A 63 7.29 1.78 9.22
C PRO A 63 6.82 0.42 8.69
N LYS A 64 5.52 0.24 8.41
CA LYS A 64 5.02 -0.99 7.79
C LYS A 64 5.43 -1.02 6.32
N VAL A 65 5.24 0.08 5.59
CA VAL A 65 5.61 0.19 4.18
C VAL A 65 7.12 -0.01 3.97
N VAL A 66 7.94 0.60 4.83
CA VAL A 66 9.41 0.43 4.80
C VAL A 66 9.80 -1.04 4.98
N LYS A 67 9.22 -1.73 5.97
CA LYS A 67 9.47 -3.17 6.20
C LYS A 67 9.06 -4.05 5.02
N ILE A 68 8.02 -3.67 4.27
CA ILE A 68 7.66 -4.38 3.04
C ILE A 68 8.72 -4.17 1.94
N GLY A 69 9.26 -2.95 1.84
CA GLY A 69 10.37 -2.64 0.94
C GLY A 69 11.65 -3.43 1.27
N GLU A 70 12.04 -3.45 2.54
CA GLU A 70 13.17 -4.25 3.05
C GLU A 70 12.98 -5.74 2.74
N PHE A 71 11.81 -6.28 3.08
CA PHE A 71 11.47 -7.68 2.79
C PHE A 71 11.62 -8.01 1.29
N ALA A 72 11.22 -7.09 0.40
CA ALA A 72 11.32 -7.31 -1.03
C ALA A 72 12.78 -7.43 -1.50
N VAL A 73 13.64 -6.54 -1.03
CA VAL A 73 15.08 -6.55 -1.37
C VAL A 73 15.76 -7.78 -0.79
N ASP A 74 15.51 -8.10 0.48
CA ASP A 74 16.08 -9.27 1.14
C ASP A 74 15.67 -10.57 0.44
N THR A 75 14.40 -10.68 0.06
CA THR A 75 13.89 -11.85 -0.64
C THR A 75 14.49 -11.93 -2.05
N TYR A 76 14.56 -10.81 -2.77
CA TYR A 76 15.20 -10.74 -4.08
C TYR A 76 16.66 -11.20 -4.02
N ASN A 77 17.44 -10.70 -3.06
CA ASN A 77 18.85 -11.08 -2.87
C ASN A 77 19.03 -12.58 -2.54
N LYS A 78 18.05 -13.21 -1.89
CA LYS A 78 18.08 -14.65 -1.58
C LYS A 78 17.78 -15.53 -2.79
N ILE A 79 16.90 -15.08 -3.70
CA ILE A 79 16.43 -15.89 -4.83
C ILE A 79 17.14 -15.55 -6.15
N SER A 80 17.75 -14.37 -6.25
CA SER A 80 18.41 -13.88 -7.45
C SER A 80 19.87 -14.31 -7.48
N ASN A 81 20.35 -14.71 -8.66
CA ASN A 81 21.77 -14.91 -8.93
C ASN A 81 22.50 -13.61 -9.32
N SER A 82 21.82 -12.47 -9.19
CA SER A 82 22.38 -11.14 -9.50
C SER A 82 23.21 -10.60 -8.33
N PHE A 83 23.94 -9.51 -8.58
CA PHE A 83 24.64 -8.81 -7.51
C PHE A 83 23.66 -8.32 -6.44
N PRO A 84 24.05 -8.40 -5.16
CA PRO A 84 23.19 -8.00 -4.06
C PRO A 84 22.89 -6.50 -4.12
N LEU A 85 21.64 -6.19 -3.79
CA LEU A 85 21.12 -4.84 -3.66
C LEU A 85 21.04 -4.46 -2.19
N THR A 86 21.34 -3.21 -1.89
CA THR A 86 21.11 -2.62 -0.56
C THR A 86 19.88 -1.72 -0.65
N PHE A 87 18.87 -2.01 0.17
CA PHE A 87 17.68 -1.19 0.29
C PHE A 87 18.04 0.22 0.80
N GLU A 88 17.51 1.27 0.18
CA GLU A 88 17.73 2.65 0.63
C GLU A 88 16.44 3.30 1.14
N SER A 89 15.36 3.26 0.37
CA SER A 89 14.08 3.88 0.76
C SER A 89 12.91 3.39 -0.11
N VAL A 90 11.68 3.66 0.35
CA VAL A 90 10.49 3.59 -0.48
C VAL A 90 10.24 4.97 -1.08
N LEU A 91 10.08 5.04 -2.40
CA LEU A 91 9.78 6.29 -3.13
C LEU A 91 8.27 6.54 -3.21
N GLY A 92 7.47 5.49 -3.12
CA GLY A 92 6.01 5.55 -3.14
C GLY A 92 5.40 4.23 -3.57
N GLY A 93 4.11 4.23 -3.83
CA GLY A 93 3.42 3.04 -4.32
C GLY A 93 1.92 3.06 -4.09
N GLN A 94 1.35 1.88 -4.25
CA GLN A 94 -0.08 1.63 -4.07
C GLN A 94 -0.26 0.27 -3.40
N PHE A 95 -1.39 0.07 -2.73
CA PHE A 95 -1.75 -1.19 -2.11
C PHE A 95 -3.17 -1.60 -2.48
N GLN A 96 -3.49 -2.88 -2.39
CA GLN A 96 -4.83 -3.41 -2.62
C GLN A 96 -5.17 -4.44 -1.54
N VAL A 97 -6.42 -4.40 -1.06
CA VAL A 97 -6.96 -5.40 -0.13
C VAL A 97 -7.77 -6.44 -0.93
N ALA A 98 -7.35 -7.70 -0.84
CA ALA A 98 -8.03 -8.85 -1.42
C ALA A 98 -7.88 -10.07 -0.49
N ASN A 99 -7.04 -11.05 -0.82
CA ASN A 99 -6.71 -12.21 0.04
C ASN A 99 -5.53 -11.90 0.98
N GLY A 100 -5.61 -10.75 1.67
CA GLY A 100 -4.48 -10.10 2.31
C GLY A 100 -4.26 -8.70 1.75
N ILE A 101 -3.05 -8.17 1.93
CA ILE A 101 -2.67 -6.85 1.41
C ILE A 101 -1.54 -7.03 0.40
N THR A 102 -1.82 -6.67 -0.85
CA THR A 102 -0.80 -6.61 -1.90
C THR A 102 -0.25 -5.20 -1.99
N TYR A 103 1.04 -5.05 -1.80
CA TYR A 103 1.78 -3.81 -1.95
C TYR A 103 2.49 -3.81 -3.31
N LYS A 104 2.37 -2.70 -4.04
CA LYS A 104 3.14 -2.39 -5.24
C LYS A 104 3.96 -1.13 -4.96
N LEU A 105 5.22 -1.34 -4.60
CA LEU A 105 6.14 -0.30 -4.13
C LEU A 105 7.15 0.05 -5.20
N VAL A 106 7.41 1.34 -5.38
CA VAL A 106 8.62 1.82 -6.03
C VAL A 106 9.65 2.09 -4.93
N ILE A 107 10.78 1.42 -4.99
CA ILE A 107 11.85 1.51 -3.99
C ILE A 107 13.14 1.99 -4.62
N SER A 108 13.97 2.72 -3.87
CA SER A 108 15.37 2.96 -4.22
C SER A 108 16.24 1.87 -3.60
N ALA A 109 17.10 1.28 -4.42
CA ALA A 109 18.11 0.35 -3.93
C ALA A 109 19.43 0.57 -4.66
N ARG A 110 20.53 0.41 -3.93
CA ARG A 110 21.89 0.55 -4.45
C ARG A 110 22.46 -0.82 -4.80
N GLN A 111 23.03 -0.93 -5.99
CA GLN A 111 23.83 -2.09 -6.32
C GLN A 111 25.21 -1.96 -5.68
N ASN A 112 25.63 -2.95 -4.90
CA ASN A 112 26.89 -2.88 -4.13
C ASN A 112 28.14 -2.68 -5.00
N VAL A 113 28.06 -2.98 -6.30
CA VAL A 113 29.18 -2.87 -7.25
C VAL A 113 29.30 -1.49 -7.89
N THR A 114 28.20 -0.73 -8.01
CA THR A 114 28.15 0.42 -8.94
C THR A 114 27.96 1.77 -8.25
N VAL A 115 27.79 1.83 -6.93
CA VAL A 115 27.54 3.06 -6.13
C VAL A 115 26.26 3.82 -6.53
N THR A 116 25.71 3.58 -7.71
CA THR A 116 24.48 4.18 -8.22
C THR A 116 23.24 3.56 -7.60
N SER A 117 22.40 4.42 -7.04
CA SER A 117 21.03 4.09 -6.63
C SER A 117 20.15 3.93 -7.86
N THR A 118 19.38 2.84 -7.91
CA THR A 118 18.42 2.54 -8.98
C THR A 118 17.04 2.32 -8.37
N SER A 119 16.01 2.78 -9.08
CA SER A 119 14.63 2.53 -8.68
C SER A 119 14.18 1.14 -9.13
N TYR A 120 13.41 0.45 -8.29
CA TYR A 120 12.86 -0.87 -8.55
C TYR A 120 11.36 -0.89 -8.23
N LEU A 121 10.60 -1.65 -9.00
CA LEU A 121 9.22 -1.99 -8.73
C LEU A 121 9.16 -3.33 -8.01
N ALA A 122 8.70 -3.32 -6.77
CA ALA A 122 8.50 -4.50 -5.95
C ALA A 122 7.00 -4.73 -5.72
N VAL A 123 6.55 -5.96 -5.96
CA VAL A 123 5.18 -6.39 -5.65
C VAL A 123 5.25 -7.47 -4.59
N VAL A 124 4.65 -7.22 -3.42
CA VAL A 124 4.67 -8.11 -2.26
C VAL A 124 3.25 -8.34 -1.78
N ASN A 125 2.85 -9.58 -1.54
CA ASN A 125 1.58 -9.91 -0.90
C ASN A 125 1.81 -10.34 0.55
N GLU A 126 1.12 -9.70 1.48
CA GLU A 126 0.97 -10.09 2.88
C GLU A 126 -0.33 -10.89 3.02
N HIS A 127 -0.23 -12.19 3.22
CA HIS A 127 -1.38 -13.09 3.25
C HIS A 127 -2.25 -12.88 4.49
N SER A 128 -3.57 -12.95 4.31
CA SER A 128 -4.54 -12.84 5.40
C SER A 128 -4.58 -14.13 6.23
N GLY A 129 -4.29 -14.05 7.52
CA GLY A 129 -4.49 -15.15 8.49
C GLY A 129 -3.22 -15.71 9.10
N ASP A 130 -2.11 -15.77 8.36
CA ASP A 130 -0.81 -16.27 8.83
C ASP A 130 0.32 -15.21 8.79
N ASN A 131 0.04 -14.01 8.27
CA ASN A 131 0.99 -12.91 8.10
C ASN A 131 2.21 -13.26 7.24
N VAL A 132 2.14 -14.33 6.44
CA VAL A 132 3.22 -14.73 5.53
C VAL A 132 3.33 -13.70 4.42
N LYS A 133 4.56 -13.30 4.10
CA LYS A 133 4.87 -12.38 2.99
C LYS A 133 5.42 -13.16 1.82
N THR A 134 4.99 -12.81 0.62
CA THR A 134 5.49 -13.41 -0.62
C THR A 134 5.87 -12.31 -1.60
N LEU A 135 7.11 -12.36 -2.10
CA LEU A 135 7.55 -11.52 -3.20
C LEU A 135 6.95 -12.07 -4.50
N ILE A 136 6.05 -11.30 -5.12
CA ILE A 136 5.39 -11.67 -6.38
C ILE A 136 6.28 -11.30 -7.56
N SER A 137 6.83 -10.08 -7.56
CA SER A 137 7.71 -9.62 -8.63
C SER A 137 8.67 -8.55 -8.14
N PHE A 138 9.85 -8.52 -8.73
CA PHE A 138 10.87 -7.51 -8.48
C PHE A 138 11.57 -7.16 -9.80
N GLY A 139 11.59 -5.89 -10.18
CA GLY A 139 12.18 -5.46 -11.45
C GLY A 139 12.63 -4.01 -11.41
N LYS A 140 13.53 -3.63 -12.33
CA LYS A 140 13.98 -2.24 -12.45
C LYS A 140 12.80 -1.34 -12.85
N PHE A 141 12.64 -0.21 -12.18
CA PHE A 141 11.64 0.82 -12.47
C PHE A 141 12.29 1.87 -13.36
N ALA A 142 11.71 2.06 -14.55
CA ALA A 142 12.24 2.88 -15.63
C ALA A 142 11.83 4.35 -15.51
#